data_AF-A0A6L7XQ02-F1
#
_entry.id   AF-A0A6L7XQ02-F1
#
_cell.length_a   1.000
_cell.length_b   1.000
_cell.length_c   1.000
_cell.angle_alpha   90.00
_cell.angle_beta   90.00
_cell.angle_gamma   90.00
#
_symmetry.space_group_name_H-M   'P 1'
#
loop_
_entity.id
_entity.type
_entity.pdbx_description
1 polymer ?
#
loop_
_entity_poly.entity_id
_entity_poly.type
_entity_poly.pdbx_seq_one_letter_code
_entity_poly.pdbx_strand_id
1 'polypeptide(L)'
;MTATKDEYRQIWIDALRSGRFAQTTGGLRDDTGFCCLGVAADILGGGWWGNRDSGRYDYHTDDGWSCIGNMPPTLRDELGLTDNDVRQLTNMNDFEEKTFAEIADYIEALP
;
A
#
# COMPACT_ATOMS: atom_id res chain seq x y z
N MET A 1 -8.20 11.39 19.41
CA MET A 1 -8.52 9.96 19.32
C MET A 1 -7.70 9.43 18.18
N THR A 2 -6.79 8.51 18.44
CA THR A 2 -6.04 7.81 17.37
C THR A 2 -7.01 6.84 16.72
N ALA A 3 -7.08 6.85 15.38
CA ALA A 3 -7.90 5.89 14.65
C ALA A 3 -7.42 4.45 14.95
N THR A 4 -8.36 3.51 14.97
CA THR A 4 -8.14 2.08 15.15
C THR A 4 -7.62 1.43 13.87
N LYS A 5 -7.01 0.25 13.97
CA LYS A 5 -6.56 -0.52 12.80
C LYS A 5 -7.67 -0.73 11.77
N ASP A 6 -8.92 -0.91 12.22
CA ASP A 6 -10.06 -1.17 11.37
C ASP A 6 -10.47 0.09 10.60
N GLU A 7 -10.39 1.27 11.23
CA GLU A 7 -10.62 2.54 10.56
C GLU A 7 -9.55 2.83 9.49
N TYR A 8 -8.27 2.55 9.78
CA TYR A 8 -7.20 2.67 8.79
C TYR A 8 -7.38 1.71 7.61
N ARG A 9 -7.72 0.44 7.89
CA ARG A 9 -8.02 -0.54 6.84
C ARG A 9 -9.22 -0.12 6.00
N GLN A 10 -10.27 0.43 6.61
CA GLN A 10 -11.44 0.89 5.88
C GLN A 10 -11.10 2.04 4.93
N ILE A 11 -10.30 3.02 5.36
CA ILE A 11 -9.84 4.11 4.48
C ILE A 11 -9.07 3.56 3.28
N TRP A 12 -8.22 2.55 3.51
CA TRP A 12 -7.47 1.89 2.45
C TRP A 12 -8.36 1.09 1.49
N ILE A 13 -9.30 0.30 2.01
CA ILE A 13 -10.31 -0.43 1.23
C ILE A 13 -11.11 0.53 0.36
N ASP A 14 -11.59 1.63 0.92
CA ASP A 14 -12.36 2.64 0.19
C ASP A 14 -11.53 3.27 -0.93
N ALA A 15 -10.23 3.54 -0.68
CA ALA A 15 -9.32 4.04 -1.70
C ALA A 15 -9.12 3.05 -2.85
N LEU A 16 -8.91 1.76 -2.55
CA LEU A 16 -8.79 0.70 -3.55
C LEU A 16 -10.06 0.57 -4.39
N ARG A 17 -11.25 0.64 -3.75
CA ARG A 17 -12.56 0.55 -4.41
C ARG A 17 -12.97 1.84 -5.13
N SER A 18 -12.29 2.97 -4.91
CA SER A 18 -12.72 4.28 -5.43
C SER A 18 -12.52 4.50 -6.93
N GLY A 19 -11.68 3.69 -7.59
CA GLY A 19 -11.30 3.90 -8.99
C GLY A 19 -10.40 5.13 -9.24
N ARG A 20 -9.96 5.83 -8.19
CA ARG A 20 -9.05 6.99 -8.30
C ARG A 20 -7.60 6.60 -8.58
N PHE A 21 -7.21 5.38 -8.20
CA PHE A 21 -5.85 4.88 -8.34
C PHE A 21 -5.80 3.87 -9.50
N ALA A 22 -4.81 4.04 -10.38
CA ALA A 22 -4.45 3.03 -11.36
C ALA A 22 -3.54 1.98 -10.69
N GLN A 23 -3.79 0.71 -10.98
CA GLN A 23 -3.01 -0.40 -10.46
C GLN A 23 -1.75 -0.62 -11.31
N THR A 24 -0.61 -0.81 -10.65
CA THR A 24 0.65 -1.30 -11.25
C THR A 24 1.25 -2.44 -10.43
N THR A 25 2.34 -3.03 -10.92
CA THR A 25 3.06 -4.15 -10.30
C THR A 25 4.57 -3.88 -10.18
N GLY A 26 5.25 -4.66 -9.33
CA GLY A 26 6.72 -4.66 -9.22
C GLY A 26 7.32 -3.47 -8.47
N GLY A 27 6.50 -2.73 -7.72
CA GLY A 27 6.91 -1.61 -6.87
C GLY A 27 5.70 -0.93 -6.23
N LEU A 28 5.93 -0.11 -5.21
CA LEU A 28 4.86 0.66 -4.56
C LEU A 28 4.19 1.63 -5.54
N ARG A 29 5.00 2.26 -6.40
CA ARG A 29 4.56 3.25 -7.37
C ARG A 29 5.48 3.29 -8.58
N ASP A 30 4.90 3.54 -9.74
CA ASP A 30 5.59 3.99 -10.95
C ASP A 30 4.88 5.21 -11.57
N ASP A 31 5.27 5.57 -12.78
CA ASP A 31 4.68 6.70 -13.50
C ASP A 31 3.21 6.46 -13.90
N THR A 32 2.74 5.22 -13.87
CA THR A 32 1.40 4.82 -14.32
C THR A 32 0.43 4.58 -13.16
N GLY A 33 0.92 4.22 -11.97
CA GLY A 33 0.05 3.89 -10.85
C GLY A 33 0.75 3.42 -9.59
N PHE A 34 -0.02 2.71 -8.77
CA PHE A 34 0.39 2.18 -7.47
C PHE A 34 0.08 0.70 -7.37
N CYS A 35 0.88 -0.05 -6.60
CA CYS A 35 0.40 -1.35 -6.10
C CYS A 35 -0.53 -1.12 -4.90
N CYS A 36 -1.20 -2.17 -4.42
CA CYS A 36 -2.10 -2.05 -3.28
C CYS A 36 -1.43 -1.45 -2.01
N LEU A 37 -0.17 -1.83 -1.72
CA LEU A 37 0.60 -1.29 -0.60
C LEU A 37 1.00 0.18 -0.82
N GLY A 38 1.24 0.56 -2.08
CA GLY A 38 1.54 1.94 -2.45
C GLY A 38 0.36 2.88 -2.23
N VAL A 39 -0.86 2.40 -2.48
CA VAL A 39 -2.10 3.15 -2.16
C VAL A 39 -2.20 3.41 -0.65
N ALA A 40 -1.88 2.43 0.19
CA ALA A 40 -1.87 2.62 1.64
C ALA A 40 -0.81 3.66 2.05
N ALA A 41 0.40 3.56 1.51
CA ALA A 41 1.47 4.51 1.78
C ALA A 41 1.08 5.94 1.37
N ASP A 42 0.48 6.11 0.20
CA ASP A 42 0.10 7.43 -0.34
C ASP A 42 -0.95 8.16 0.52
N ILE A 43 -1.96 7.44 1.01
CA ILE A 43 -3.09 8.08 1.71
C ILE A 43 -2.95 8.09 3.24
N LEU A 44 -2.15 7.18 3.82
CA LEU A 44 -2.00 7.04 5.28
C LEU A 44 -0.59 7.28 5.79
N GLY A 45 0.44 7.10 4.96
CA GLY A 45 1.81 6.98 5.44
C GLY A 45 2.51 8.30 5.79
N GLY A 46 1.89 9.46 5.54
CA GLY A 46 2.40 10.78 5.96
C GLY A 46 3.76 11.22 5.41
N GLY A 47 4.24 10.58 4.34
CA GLY A 47 5.58 10.74 3.77
C GLY A 47 5.54 11.33 2.37
N TRP A 48 6.62 11.13 1.61
CA TRP A 48 6.76 11.69 0.26
C TRP A 48 7.41 10.72 -0.71
N TRP A 49 7.16 10.92 -2.01
CA TRP A 49 7.67 10.08 -3.09
C TRP A 49 8.92 10.70 -3.73
N GLY A 50 10.04 10.00 -3.67
CA GLY A 50 11.24 10.31 -4.45
C GLY A 50 11.19 9.64 -5.82
N ASN A 51 11.38 10.40 -6.89
CA ASN A 51 11.50 9.84 -8.23
C ASN A 51 12.90 9.23 -8.40
N ARG A 52 12.95 8.00 -8.90
CA ARG A 52 14.18 7.40 -9.42
C ARG A 52 14.15 7.55 -10.93
N ASP A 53 15.28 7.88 -11.54
CA ASP A 53 15.48 8.04 -12.99
C ASP A 53 15.10 6.80 -13.85
N SER A 54 14.55 5.75 -13.24
CA SER A 54 14.01 4.53 -13.85
C SER A 54 12.47 4.49 -13.94
N GLY A 55 11.75 5.59 -13.65
CA GLY A 55 10.28 5.61 -13.62
C GLY A 55 9.66 4.87 -12.43
N ARG A 56 10.47 4.57 -11.41
CA ARG A 56 10.05 3.99 -10.13
C ARG A 56 10.21 5.02 -9.04
N TYR A 57 9.42 4.90 -7.98
CA TYR A 57 9.48 5.84 -6.86
C TYR A 57 9.83 5.11 -5.57
N ASP A 58 10.67 5.72 -4.74
CA ASP A 58 10.80 5.34 -3.35
C ASP A 58 9.90 6.19 -2.46
N TYR A 59 9.30 5.55 -1.48
CA TYR A 59 8.56 6.22 -0.42
C TYR A 59 9.52 6.58 0.70
N HIS A 60 9.46 7.82 1.19
CA HIS A 60 10.30 8.35 2.28
C HIS A 60 9.44 8.85 3.41
N THR A 61 9.91 8.68 4.64
CA THR A 61 9.30 9.21 5.86
C THR A 61 10.24 10.16 6.59
N ASP A 62 9.69 11.02 7.45
CA ASP A 62 10.47 12.05 8.17
C ASP A 62 11.52 11.47 9.14
N ASP A 63 11.34 10.21 9.57
CA ASP A 63 12.30 9.48 10.40
C ASP A 63 13.46 8.85 9.59
N GLY A 64 13.50 9.10 8.28
CA GLY A 64 14.58 8.67 7.39
C GLY A 64 14.44 7.26 6.83
N TRP A 65 13.32 6.57 7.08
CA TRP A 65 13.03 5.30 6.40
C TRP A 65 12.70 5.56 4.92
N SER A 66 13.18 4.68 4.04
CA SER A 66 12.77 4.70 2.62
C SER A 66 12.78 3.32 1.96
N CYS A 67 11.84 3.08 1.05
CA CYS A 67 11.77 1.84 0.27
C CYS A 67 10.99 2.00 -1.05
N ILE A 68 11.32 1.18 -2.05
CA ILE A 68 10.60 1.12 -3.34
C ILE A 68 9.44 0.12 -3.31
N GLY A 69 9.55 -0.94 -2.51
CA GLY A 69 8.70 -2.14 -2.64
C GLY A 69 7.93 -2.54 -1.38
N ASN A 70 8.18 -1.90 -0.24
CA ASN A 70 7.48 -2.16 1.01
C ASN A 70 6.98 -0.85 1.59
N MET A 71 5.89 -0.87 2.34
CA MET A 71 5.43 0.28 3.14
C MET A 71 6.29 0.48 4.40
N PRO A 72 6.24 1.66 5.06
CA PRO A 72 6.90 1.88 6.34
C PRO A 72 6.43 0.87 7.41
N PRO A 73 7.33 0.37 8.29
CA PRO A 73 6.95 -0.55 9.37
C PRO A 73 5.89 0.02 10.31
N THR A 74 5.93 1.33 10.59
CA THR A 74 4.92 2.02 11.41
C THR A 74 3.53 1.92 10.80
N LEU A 75 3.40 2.20 9.50
CA LEU A 75 2.13 2.06 8.79
C LEU A 75 1.64 0.60 8.74
N ARG A 76 2.56 -0.35 8.55
CA ARG A 76 2.24 -1.79 8.61
C ARG A 76 1.64 -2.15 9.97
N ASP A 77 2.24 -1.67 11.05
CA ASP A 77 1.79 -1.94 12.42
C ASP A 77 0.45 -1.23 12.72
N GLU A 78 0.24 0.00 12.24
CA GLU A 78 -1.03 0.74 12.33
C GLU A 78 -2.17 0.01 11.61
N LEU A 79 -1.88 -0.60 10.45
CA LEU A 79 -2.80 -1.46 9.71
C LEU A 79 -2.94 -2.85 10.33
N GLY A 80 -2.21 -3.16 11.40
CA GLY A 80 -2.21 -4.46 12.07
C GLY A 80 -1.82 -5.61 11.13
N LEU A 81 -0.94 -5.37 10.16
CA LEU A 81 -0.50 -6.37 9.20
C LEU A 81 0.73 -7.12 9.71
N THR A 82 0.76 -8.42 9.49
CA THR A 82 1.97 -9.23 9.64
C THR A 82 2.83 -9.18 8.37
N ASP A 83 4.09 -9.63 8.47
CA ASP A 83 4.93 -9.82 7.27
C ASP A 83 4.31 -10.81 6.27
N ASN A 84 3.53 -11.78 6.77
CA ASN A 84 2.84 -12.73 5.92
C ASN A 84 1.71 -12.05 5.13
N ASP A 85 0.97 -11.14 5.76
CA ASP A 85 -0.10 -10.39 5.09
C ASP A 85 0.48 -9.47 4.02
N VAL A 86 1.55 -8.74 4.33
CA VAL A 86 2.26 -7.89 3.36
C VAL A 86 2.74 -8.72 2.17
N ARG A 87 3.36 -9.88 2.42
CA ARG A 87 3.80 -10.80 1.36
C ARG A 87 2.63 -11.33 0.54
N GLN A 88 1.51 -11.69 1.17
CA GLN A 88 0.33 -12.17 0.46
C GLN A 88 -0.28 -11.09 -0.42
N LEU A 89 -0.41 -9.86 0.07
CA LEU A 89 -0.90 -8.71 -0.67
C LEU A 89 -0.02 -8.38 -1.89
N THR A 90 1.30 -8.41 -1.71
CA THR A 90 2.26 -8.28 -2.82
C THR A 90 2.06 -9.40 -3.83
N ASN A 91 1.91 -10.65 -3.39
CA ASN A 91 1.68 -11.78 -4.29
C ASN A 91 0.36 -11.66 -5.08
N MET A 92 -0.71 -11.25 -4.40
CA MET A 92 -2.00 -11.02 -5.03
C MET A 92 -1.90 -9.96 -6.12
N ASN A 93 -1.18 -8.87 -5.85
CA ASN A 93 -0.99 -7.78 -6.81
C ASN A 93 -0.08 -8.17 -7.99
N ASP A 94 1.08 -8.79 -7.72
CA ASP A 94 2.15 -8.93 -8.71
C ASP A 94 2.13 -10.26 -9.47
N PHE A 95 1.63 -11.34 -8.85
CA PHE A 95 1.70 -12.69 -9.43
C PHE A 95 0.34 -13.32 -9.68
N GLU A 96 -0.64 -13.07 -8.83
CA GLU A 96 -2.01 -13.56 -9.02
C GLU A 96 -2.87 -12.63 -9.88
N GLU A 97 -2.34 -11.44 -10.23
CA GLU A 97 -3.00 -10.42 -11.05
C GLU A 97 -4.38 -10.00 -10.51
N LYS A 98 -4.55 -10.04 -9.19
CA LYS A 98 -5.79 -9.64 -8.51
C LYS A 98 -6.04 -8.15 -8.69
N THR A 99 -7.30 -7.80 -8.93
CA THR A 99 -7.73 -6.41 -8.99
C THR A 99 -7.72 -5.77 -7.60
N PHE A 100 -7.65 -4.43 -7.54
CA PHE A 100 -7.86 -3.69 -6.29
C PHE A 100 -9.16 -4.07 -5.56
N ALA A 101 -10.24 -4.40 -6.26
CA ALA A 101 -11.48 -4.84 -5.63
C ALA A 101 -11.29 -6.18 -4.89
N GLU A 102 -10.66 -7.17 -5.54
CA GLU A 102 -10.42 -8.48 -4.92
C GLU A 102 -9.38 -8.40 -3.77
N ILE A 103 -8.38 -7.52 -3.90
CA ILE A 103 -7.42 -7.27 -2.83
C ILE A 103 -8.12 -6.59 -1.64
N ALA A 104 -9.03 -5.64 -1.90
CA ALA A 104 -9.83 -5.02 -0.85
C ALA A 104 -10.72 -6.04 -0.12
N ASP A 105 -11.32 -6.99 -0.83
CA ASP A 105 -12.10 -8.08 -0.22
C ASP A 105 -11.24 -8.95 0.71
N TYR A 106 -9.98 -9.20 0.35
CA TYR A 106 -9.04 -9.92 1.21
C TYR A 106 -8.69 -9.11 2.47
N ILE A 107 -8.44 -7.81 2.34
CA ILE A 107 -8.13 -6.93 3.49
C ILE A 107 -9.31 -6.85 4.45
N GLU A 108 -10.54 -6.77 3.93
CA GLU A 108 -11.78 -6.73 4.70
C GLU A 108 -12.00 -8.02 5.53
N ALA A 109 -11.45 -9.15 5.06
CA ALA A 109 -11.52 -10.44 5.75
C ALA A 109 -10.39 -10.69 6.78
N LEU A 110 -9.43 -9.77 6.92
CA LEU A 110 -8.34 -9.90 7.89
C LEU A 110 -8.84 -9.69 9.34
N PRO A 111 -8.27 -10.41 10.32
CA PRO A 111 -8.67 -10.32 11.73
C PRO A 111 -8.19 -9.06 12.47
#